data_AF-A0A7J4N6B6-F1
#
_entry.id   AF-A0A7J4N6B6-F1
#
_cell.length_a   1.000
_cell.length_b   1.000
_cell.length_c   1.000
_cell.angle_alpha   90.00
_cell.angle_beta   90.00
_cell.angle_gamma   90.00
#
_symmetry.space_group_name_H-M   'P 1'
#
loop_
_entity.id
_entity.type
_entity.pdbx_description
1 polymer ?
#
loop_
_entity_poly.entity_id
_entity_poly.type
_entity_poly.pdbx_seq_one_letter_code
_entity_poly.pdbx_strand_id
1 'polypeptide(L)'
;MNEKGSRKEVEFISFPSVTEWKDWLAENHGRSSGIRIRFFNQGSGKEGLGRREALETTLMFEWIDSVLHDYDQDSYLLRSTPRKNGSHWSRVDLEIANRPINEGRMTEAGN
;
A
#
# COMPACT_ATOMS: atom_id res chain seq x y z
N MET A 1 -4.87 -31.81 21.54
CA MET A 1 -4.08 -30.56 21.57
C MET A 1 -3.63 -30.33 20.14
N ASN A 2 -4.29 -29.44 19.39
CA ASN A 2 -3.97 -29.24 17.98
C ASN A 2 -3.07 -28.01 17.85
N GLU A 3 -1.84 -28.26 17.43
CA GLU A 3 -0.83 -27.27 17.09
C GLU A 3 -1.41 -26.25 16.11
N LYS A 4 -1.66 -25.03 16.61
CA LYS A 4 -2.04 -23.90 15.79
C LYS A 4 -0.88 -23.65 14.83
N GLY A 5 -1.15 -23.90 13.55
CA GLY A 5 -0.17 -23.85 12.47
C GLY A 5 0.71 -22.61 12.55
N SER A 6 2.01 -22.84 12.33
CA SER A 6 3.03 -21.81 12.22
C SER A 6 2.51 -20.65 11.37
N ARG A 7 2.23 -19.49 12.00
CA ARG A 7 2.15 -18.23 11.28
C ARG A 7 3.47 -18.13 10.52
N LYS A 8 3.46 -18.28 9.19
CA LYS A 8 4.60 -17.79 8.41
C LYS A 8 4.75 -16.33 8.81
N GLU A 9 5.88 -15.95 9.38
CA GLU A 9 6.21 -14.55 9.63
C GLU A 9 6.18 -13.87 8.26
N VAL A 10 5.09 -13.15 8.01
CA VAL A 10 4.89 -12.46 6.75
C VAL A 10 5.76 -11.22 6.83
N GLU A 11 6.82 -11.12 6.02
CA GLU A 11 7.62 -9.90 5.97
C GLU A 11 6.75 -8.71 5.54
N PHE A 12 6.83 -7.63 6.32
CA PHE A 12 6.13 -6.38 6.08
C PHE A 12 7.00 -5.19 6.48
N ILE A 13 6.70 -4.03 5.90
CA ILE A 13 7.32 -2.74 6.25
C ILE A 13 6.24 -1.86 6.86
N SER A 14 6.57 -1.13 7.93
CA SER A 14 5.70 -0.10 8.49
C SER A 14 6.27 1.26 8.15
N PHE A 15 5.43 2.17 7.68
CA PHE A 15 5.83 3.56 7.44
C PHE A 15 5.12 4.47 8.43
N PRO A 16 5.83 5.44 9.03
CA PRO A 16 5.24 6.38 9.97
C PRO A 16 4.41 7.46 9.27
N SER A 17 4.67 7.74 7.98
CA SER A 17 3.98 8.79 7.23
C SER A 17 3.95 8.53 5.72
N VAL A 18 3.13 9.31 5.01
CA VAL A 18 3.08 9.31 3.54
C VAL A 18 4.41 9.72 2.90
N THR A 19 5.17 10.61 3.55
CA THR A 19 6.48 11.05 3.07
C THR A 19 7.46 9.89 3.01
N GLU A 20 7.58 9.11 4.09
CA GLU A 20 8.48 7.95 4.12
C GLU A 20 8.05 6.86 3.12
N TRP A 21 6.73 6.70 2.93
CA TRP A 21 6.24 5.79 1.89
C TRP A 21 6.63 6.26 0.49
N LYS A 22 6.50 7.56 0.22
CA LYS A 22 6.89 8.17 -1.05
C LYS A 22 8.40 8.06 -1.31
N ASP A 23 9.22 8.32 -0.30
CA ASP A 23 10.68 8.22 -0.41
C ASP A 23 11.10 6.78 -0.69
N TRP A 24 10.50 5.82 0.01
CA TRP A 24 10.74 4.40 -0.25
C TRP A 24 10.36 4.03 -1.69
N LEU A 25 9.19 4.46 -2.17
CA LEU A 25 8.79 4.23 -3.55
C LEU A 25 9.75 4.88 -4.54
N ALA A 26 10.17 6.12 -4.32
CA ALA A 26 11.11 6.81 -5.21
C ALA A 26 12.41 6.02 -5.41
N GLU A 27 12.92 5.37 -4.37
CA GLU A 27 14.13 4.56 -4.45
C GLU A 27 13.91 3.13 -4.94
N ASN A 28 12.73 2.54 -4.69
CA ASN A 28 12.50 1.10 -4.83
C ASN A 28 11.45 0.70 -5.88
N HIS A 29 10.66 1.63 -6.45
CA HIS A 29 9.53 1.32 -7.32
C HIS A 29 9.90 0.48 -8.55
N GLY A 30 11.10 0.70 -9.12
CA GLY A 30 11.63 -0.07 -10.26
C GLY A 30 12.50 -1.28 -9.89
N ARG A 31 12.78 -1.49 -8.60
CA ARG A 31 13.70 -2.54 -8.11
C ARG A 31 12.99 -3.63 -7.33
N SER A 32 11.90 -3.29 -6.64
CA SER A 32 11.13 -4.23 -5.84
C SER A 32 10.02 -4.87 -6.67
N SER A 33 9.79 -6.17 -6.44
CA SER A 33 8.67 -6.91 -7.03
C SER A 33 7.36 -6.76 -6.24
N GLY A 34 7.40 -5.96 -5.18
CA GLY A 34 6.28 -5.66 -4.29
C GLY A 34 6.57 -5.96 -2.83
N ILE A 35 5.85 -5.28 -1.96
CA ILE A 35 5.98 -5.39 -0.51
C ILE A 35 4.61 -5.54 0.15
N ARG A 36 4.61 -5.86 1.43
CA ARG A 36 3.44 -5.71 2.29
C ARG A 36 3.68 -4.55 3.23
N ILE A 37 2.70 -3.66 3.29
CA ILE A 37 2.73 -2.49 4.15
C ILE A 37 1.81 -2.75 5.33
N ARG A 38 2.29 -2.54 6.55
CA ARG A 38 1.45 -2.63 7.75
C ARG A 38 0.76 -1.29 8.00
N PHE A 39 -0.55 -1.38 8.24
CA PHE A 39 -1.42 -0.29 8.64
C PHE A 39 -2.02 -0.58 10.00
N PHE A 40 -2.28 0.46 10.77
CA PHE A 40 -2.95 0.35 12.06
C PHE A 40 -4.45 0.62 11.93
N ASN A 41 -5.24 -0.14 12.69
CA ASN A 41 -6.67 0.06 12.84
C ASN A 41 -6.95 1.39 13.55
N GLN A 42 -8.03 2.08 13.16
CA GLN A 42 -8.40 3.37 13.77
C GLN A 42 -8.60 3.27 15.30
N GLY A 43 -9.01 2.11 15.81
CA GLY A 43 -9.19 1.86 17.24
C GLY A 43 -7.93 1.44 18.01
N SER A 44 -6.79 1.26 17.35
CA SER A 44 -5.56 0.76 17.98
C SER A 44 -4.82 1.82 18.81
N GLY A 45 -5.14 3.11 18.63
CA GLY A 45 -4.42 4.22 19.24
C GLY A 45 -2.97 4.40 18.72
N LYS A 46 -2.56 3.65 17.70
CA LYS A 46 -1.24 3.72 17.08
C LYS A 46 -1.29 4.63 15.85
N GLU A 47 -0.33 5.53 15.77
CA GLU A 47 -0.13 6.40 14.60
C GLU A 47 0.69 5.70 13.52
N GLY A 48 0.48 6.10 12.28
CA GLY A 48 1.24 5.59 11.14
C GLY A 48 0.65 6.04 9.82
N LEU A 49 1.18 5.47 8.73
CA LEU A 49 0.71 5.74 7.38
C LEU A 49 -0.81 5.53 7.25
N GLY A 50 -1.52 6.55 6.81
CA GLY A 50 -2.93 6.47 6.48
C GLY A 50 -3.16 5.62 5.24
N ARG A 51 -4.10 4.66 5.29
CA ARG A 51 -4.40 3.77 4.16
C ARG A 51 -4.74 4.55 2.89
N ARG A 52 -5.59 5.57 2.98
CA ARG A 52 -6.00 6.36 1.81
C ARG A 52 -4.82 7.06 1.14
N GLU A 53 -3.99 7.72 1.93
CA GLU A 53 -2.80 8.45 1.44
C GLU A 53 -1.75 7.49 0.85
N ALA A 54 -1.62 6.30 1.43
CA ALA A 54 -0.79 5.25 0.89
C ALA A 54 -1.25 4.78 -0.49
N LEU A 55 -2.56 4.61 -0.68
CA LEU A 55 -3.17 4.22 -1.95
C LEU A 55 -2.97 5.31 -3.00
N GLU A 56 -3.25 6.58 -2.65
CA GLU A 56 -2.98 7.72 -3.54
C GLU A 56 -1.52 7.73 -4.00
N THR A 57 -0.57 7.56 -3.08
CA THR A 57 0.87 7.54 -3.39
C THR A 57 1.26 6.29 -4.18
N THR A 58 0.67 5.14 -3.89
CA THR A 58 0.92 3.89 -4.64
C THR A 58 0.59 4.08 -6.13
N LEU A 59 -0.56 4.70 -6.43
CA LEU A 59 -1.00 4.96 -7.81
C LEU A 59 -0.10 5.99 -8.51
N MET A 60 0.47 6.96 -7.79
CA MET A 60 1.42 7.93 -8.36
C MET A 60 2.69 7.30 -8.90
N PHE A 61 3.08 6.09 -8.47
CA PHE A 61 4.31 5.40 -8.90
C PHE A 61 4.04 4.21 -9.83
N GLU A 62 2.85 4.11 -10.44
CA GLU A 62 2.40 2.93 -11.19
C GLU A 62 2.42 1.64 -10.36
N TRP A 63 2.16 1.74 -9.06
CA TRP A 63 1.94 0.57 -8.22
C TRP A 63 0.45 0.38 -7.99
N ILE A 64 0.05 -0.84 -7.63
CA ILE A 64 -1.32 -1.20 -7.27
C ILE A 64 -1.31 -1.99 -5.97
N ASP A 65 -2.37 -1.84 -5.18
CA ASP A 65 -2.67 -2.77 -4.10
C ASP A 65 -3.55 -3.92 -4.59
N SER A 66 -3.56 -5.01 -3.83
CA SER A 66 -4.26 -6.23 -4.25
C SER A 66 -4.95 -6.95 -3.12
N VAL A 67 -4.20 -7.31 -2.08
CA VAL A 67 -4.70 -8.17 -1.00
C VAL A 67 -4.51 -7.47 0.32
N LEU A 68 -5.63 -7.27 1.01
CA LEU A 68 -5.64 -6.89 2.42
C LEU A 68 -5.71 -8.15 3.28
N HIS A 69 -4.90 -8.18 4.33
CA HIS A 69 -4.79 -9.31 5.23
C HIS A 69 -4.71 -8.82 6.67
N ASP A 70 -5.64 -9.22 7.53
CA ASP A 70 -5.56 -8.92 8.97
C ASP A 70 -4.34 -9.63 9.57
N TYR A 71 -3.51 -8.88 10.30
CA TYR A 71 -2.26 -9.39 10.87
C TYR A 71 -2.40 -9.69 12.36
N ASP A 72 -2.86 -8.69 13.11
CA ASP A 72 -3.14 -8.76 14.53
C ASP A 72 -4.39 -7.93 14.88
N GLN A 73 -4.70 -7.79 16.17
CA GLN A 73 -5.89 -7.09 16.64
C GLN A 73 -5.87 -5.59 16.30
N ASP A 74 -4.68 -5.03 16.13
CA ASP A 74 -4.44 -3.61 15.95
C ASP A 74 -4.03 -3.26 14.52
N SER A 75 -3.74 -4.24 13.66
CA SER A 75 -3.13 -3.99 12.36
C SER A 75 -3.48 -4.99 11.27
N TYR A 76 -3.39 -4.51 10.04
CA TYR A 76 -3.57 -5.27 8.81
C TYR A 76 -2.44 -4.95 7.84
N LEU A 77 -2.17 -5.88 6.93
CA LEU A 77 -1.21 -5.74 5.86
C LEU A 77 -1.94 -5.49 4.55
N LEU A 78 -1.41 -4.59 3.74
CA LEU A 78 -1.80 -4.40 2.36
C LEU A 78 -0.63 -4.77 1.46
N ARG A 79 -0.85 -5.68 0.52
CA ARG A 79 0.13 -5.98 -0.51
C ARG A 79 0.11 -4.88 -1.57
N SER A 80 1.26 -4.24 -1.78
CA SER A 80 1.50 -3.24 -2.82
C SER A 80 2.57 -3.75 -3.78
N THR A 81 2.30 -3.71 -5.08
CA THR A 81 3.17 -4.29 -6.12
C THR A 81 3.25 -3.36 -7.33
N PRO A 82 4.35 -3.38 -8.10
CA PRO A 82 4.39 -2.73 -9.40
C PRO A 82 3.25 -3.22 -10.28
N ARG A 83 2.57 -2.30 -10.94
CA ARG A 83 1.50 -2.63 -11.87
C ARG A 83 2.11 -3.35 -13.07
N LYS A 84 1.53 -4.48 -13.45
CA LYS A 84 1.87 -5.14 -14.72
C LYS A 84 1.12 -4.47 -15.87
N ASN A 85 1.78 -4.34 -17.02
CA ASN A 85 1.13 -3.93 -18.26
C ASN A 85 -0.15 -4.75 -18.50
N GLY A 86 -1.28 -4.06 -18.64
CA GLY A 86 -2.61 -4.67 -18.82
C GLY A 86 -3.42 -4.91 -17.54
N SER A 87 -2.92 -4.52 -16.36
CA SER A 87 -3.71 -4.61 -15.12
C SER A 87 -4.82 -3.57 -15.12
N HIS A 88 -6.07 -4.01 -14.99
CA HIS A 88 -7.22 -3.12 -14.83
C HIS A 88 -7.19 -2.46 -13.46
N TRP A 89 -7.50 -1.16 -13.43
CA TRP A 89 -7.75 -0.46 -12.19
C TRP A 89 -9.05 -0.96 -11.59
N SER A 90 -9.08 -1.20 -10.29
CA SER A 90 -10.35 -1.43 -9.62
C SER A 90 -11.16 -0.13 -9.59
N ARG A 91 -12.48 -0.22 -9.39
CA ARG A 91 -13.33 0.97 -9.23
C ARG A 91 -12.85 1.84 -8.07
N VAL A 92 -12.35 1.20 -7.01
CA VAL A 92 -11.80 1.88 -5.83
C VAL A 92 -10.53 2.64 -6.17
N ASP A 93 -9.62 2.06 -6.96
CA ASP A 93 -8.40 2.76 -7.38
C ASP A 93 -8.71 3.97 -8.24
N LEU A 94 -9.69 3.85 -9.14
CA LEU A 94 -10.17 4.98 -9.95
C LEU A 94 -10.77 6.08 -9.08
N GLU A 95 -11.59 5.72 -8.09
CA GLU A 95 -12.15 6.66 -7.12
C GLU A 95 -11.07 7.36 -6.29
N ILE A 96 -10.00 6.65 -5.94
CA ILE A 96 -8.87 7.19 -5.16
C ILE A 96 -8.01 8.10 -6.03
N ALA A 97 -7.65 7.71 -7.25
CA ALA A 97 -6.82 8.55 -8.10
C ALA A 97 -7.51 9.78 -8.63
N ASN A 98 -8.85 9.84 -8.64
CA ASN A 98 -9.56 11.06 -9.02
C ASN A 98 -9.05 12.29 -8.25
N ARG A 99 -8.66 12.13 -6.97
CA ARG A 99 -8.11 13.24 -6.19
C ARG A 99 -6.71 13.69 -6.66
N PRO A 100 -5.66 12.85 -6.69
CA PRO A 100 -4.36 13.27 -7.20
C PRO A 100 -4.37 13.64 -8.69
N ILE A 101 -5.27 13.07 -9.51
CA ILE A 101 -5.51 13.51 -10.90
C ILE A 101 -6.03 14.96 -10.92
N ASN A 102 -7.09 15.25 -10.15
CA ASN A 102 -7.65 16.60 -10.06
C ASN A 102 -6.67 17.62 -9.44
N GLU A 103 -5.79 17.17 -8.54
CA GLU A 103 -4.75 17.99 -7.92
C GLU A 103 -3.47 18.11 -8.78
N GLY A 104 -3.40 17.46 -9.94
CA GLY A 104 -2.23 17.49 -10.83
C GLY A 104 -0.97 16.84 -10.24
N ARG A 105 -1.14 15.90 -9.30
CA ARG A 105 -0.06 15.22 -8.57
C ARG A 105 0.31 13.84 -9.14
N MET A 106 -0.30 13.45 -10.25
CA MET A 106 0.09 12.25 -10.98
C MET A 106 1.49 12.43 -11.59
N THR A 107 2.33 11.41 -11.52
CA THR A 107 3.61 11.41 -12.25
C THR A 107 3.35 11.08 -13.73
N GLU A 108 4.32 11.37 -14.61
CA GLU A 108 4.22 11.06 -16.06
C GLU A 108 3.96 9.56 -16.35
N ALA A 109 4.25 8.69 -15.40
CA ALA A 109 4.02 7.26 -15.52
C ALA A 109 2.55 6.87 -15.27
N GLY A 110 1.74 7.72 -14.63
CA GLY A 110 0.34 7.42 -14.29
C GLY A 110 -0.71 7.79 -15.36
N ASN A 111 -0.29 8.20 -16.57
CA ASN A 111 -1.17 8.76 -17.60
C ASN A 111 -1.26 7.88 -18.86
#